data_AF-A0A845Y954-F1
#
_entry.id   AF-A0A845Y954-F1
#
_cell.length_a   1.000
_cell.length_b   1.000
_cell.length_c   1.000
_cell.angle_alpha   90.00
_cell.angle_beta   90.00
_cell.angle_gamma   90.00
#
_symmetry.space_group_name_H-M   'P 1'
#
loop_
_entity.id
_entity.type
_entity.pdbx_description
1 polymer ?
#
loop_
_entity_poly.entity_id
_entity_poly.type
_entity_poly.pdbx_seq_one_letter_code
_entity_poly.pdbx_strand_id
1 'polypeptide(L)' 'RQTIIAYGGSISHHHGVGKIRQDFMKDTLSPASIELLRQLKQSSDPQNIFGIGNNVFAKNK' A
#
# COMPACT_ATOMS: atom_id res chain seq x y z
N ARG A 1 -0.04 6.24 -14.20
CA ARG A 1 -0.51 6.79 -12.89
C ARG A 1 0.27 8.02 -12.46
N GLN A 2 1.57 8.13 -12.73
CA GLN A 2 2.39 9.31 -12.43
C GLN A 2 1.73 10.64 -12.82
N THR A 3 1.19 10.78 -14.04
CA THR A 3 0.51 12.01 -14.46
C THR A 3 -0.64 12.39 -13.54
N ILE A 4 -1.54 11.44 -13.21
CA ILE A 4 -2.69 11.70 -12.33
C ILE A 4 -2.22 12.21 -10.96
N ILE A 5 -1.21 11.56 -10.38
CA ILE A 5 -0.67 11.91 -9.05
C ILE A 5 0.04 13.28 -9.10
N ALA A 6 0.80 13.56 -10.16
CA ALA A 6 1.51 14.82 -10.36
C ALA A 6 0.56 16.03 -10.44
N TYR A 7 -0.68 15.82 -10.88
CA TYR A 7 -1.73 16.85 -10.91
C TYR A 7 -2.72 16.73 -9.73
N GLY A 8 -2.33 16.08 -8.64
CA GLY A 8 -3.11 16.02 -7.39
C GLY A 8 -4.27 15.03 -7.38
N GLY A 9 -4.39 14.17 -8.40
CA GLY A 9 -5.40 13.11 -8.45
C GLY A 9 -5.05 11.90 -7.58
N SER A 10 -6.06 11.12 -7.18
CA SER A 10 -5.87 9.96 -6.30
C SER A 10 -5.32 8.71 -7.02
N ILE A 11 -4.63 7.84 -6.26
CA ILE A 11 -4.19 6.51 -6.77
C ILE A 11 -5.38 5.61 -7.11
N SER A 12 -6.55 5.78 -6.51
CA SER A 12 -7.73 5.02 -6.92
C SER A 12 -8.97 5.67 -6.34
N HIS A 13 -10.05 5.68 -7.11
CA HIS A 13 -11.35 6.13 -6.61
C HIS A 13 -12.06 5.01 -5.82
N HIS A 14 -12.21 3.81 -6.40
CA HIS A 14 -12.87 2.67 -5.73
C HIS A 14 -12.19 1.31 -5.96
N HIS A 15 -11.38 1.15 -7.02
CA HIS A 15 -10.73 -0.12 -7.35
C HIS A 15 -9.62 -0.59 -6.38
N GLY A 16 -9.26 0.22 -5.38
CA GLY A 16 -8.14 -0.04 -4.49
C GLY A 16 -6.77 -0.11 -5.17
N VAL A 17 -5.78 -0.60 -4.42
CA VAL A 17 -4.37 -0.64 -4.83
C VAL A 17 -3.95 -2.06 -5.22
N GLY A 18 -4.13 -3.03 -4.33
CA GLY A 18 -3.72 -4.42 -4.57
C GLY A 18 -2.20 -4.50 -4.78
N LYS A 19 -1.74 -5.37 -5.68
CA LYS A 19 -0.33 -5.41 -6.10
C LYS A 19 -0.05 -4.50 -7.29
N ILE A 20 -1.04 -4.34 -8.17
CA ILE A 20 -0.90 -3.64 -9.46
C ILE A 20 -0.49 -2.18 -9.28
N ARG A 21 -0.83 -1.56 -8.15
CA ARG A 21 -0.58 -0.13 -7.89
C ARG A 21 0.31 0.11 -6.67
N GLN A 22 0.94 -0.94 -6.14
CA GLN A 22 1.72 -0.88 -4.91
C GLN A 22 2.88 0.14 -4.99
N ASP A 23 3.48 0.29 -6.18
CA ASP A 23 4.67 1.13 -6.37
C ASP A 23 4.39 2.61 -6.10
N PHE A 24 3.14 3.05 -6.24
CA PHE A 24 2.72 4.43 -5.98
C PHE A 24 2.42 4.68 -4.49
N MET A 25 2.39 3.65 -3.62
CA MET A 25 2.01 3.83 -2.22
C MET A 25 2.94 4.75 -1.44
N LYS A 26 4.23 4.78 -1.79
CA LYS A 26 5.23 5.66 -1.18
C LYS A 26 5.02 7.14 -1.52
N ASP A 27 4.35 7.41 -2.64
CA ASP A 27 4.04 8.77 -3.10
C ASP A 27 2.75 9.31 -2.46
N THR A 28 1.98 8.47 -1.75
CA THR A 28 0.68 8.83 -1.15
C THR A 28 0.62 8.64 0.36
N LEU A 29 1.42 7.73 0.92
CA LEU A 29 1.52 7.53 2.36
C LEU A 29 2.91 7.93 2.86
N SER A 30 2.94 8.63 3.99
CA SER A 30 4.18 8.90 4.68
C SER A 30 4.86 7.60 5.14
N PRO A 31 6.20 7.58 5.29
CA PRO A 31 6.91 6.43 5.86
C PRO A 31 6.34 5.97 7.21
N ALA A 32 5.95 6.92 8.08
CA ALA A 32 5.36 6.62 9.38
C ALA A 32 3.99 5.93 9.25
N SER A 33 3.14 6.36 8.31
CA SER A 33 1.85 5.72 8.04
C SER A 33 2.02 4.29 7.51
N ILE A 34 3.03 4.09 6.65
CA ILE A 34 3.37 2.76 6.14
C ILE A 34 3.81 1.85 7.29
N GLU A 35 4.65 2.34 8.20
CA GLU A 35 5.12 1.57 9.34
C GLU A 35 3.99 1.23 10.31
N LEU A 36 3.10 2.19 10.58
CA LEU A 36 1.90 1.94 11.38
C LEU A 36 1.07 0.78 10.83
N LEU A 37 0.84 0.74 9.51
CA LEU A 37 0.11 -0.37 8.87
C LEU A 37 0.82 -1.71 9.01
N ARG A 38 2.15 -1.73 8.98
CA ARG A 38 2.97 -2.94 9.21
C ARG A 38 2.88 -3.44 10.63
N GLN A 39 2.99 -2.56 11.60
CA GLN A 39 2.83 -2.91 13.01
C GLN A 39 1.42 -3.44 13.30
N LEU A 40 0.39 -2.81 12.74
CA LEU A 40 -0.99 -3.27 12.84
C LEU A 40 -1.15 -4.69 12.28
N LYS A 41 -0.69 -4.91 11.03
CA LYS A 41 -0.73 -6.24 10.40
C LYS A 41 0.01 -7.29 11.23
N GLN A 42 1.20 -6.98 11.73
CA GLN A 42 2.00 -7.91 12.53
C GLN A 42 1.33 -8.24 13.86
N SER A 43 0.67 -7.27 14.50
CA SER A 43 -0.06 -7.48 15.74
C SER A 43 -1.33 -8.33 15.56
N SER A 44 -2.06 -8.11 14.45
CA SER A 44 -3.32 -8.79 14.19
C SER A 44 -3.18 -10.15 13.49
N ASP A 45 -2.13 -10.33 12.69
CA ASP A 45 -1.89 -11.57 11.93
C ASP A 45 -0.39 -11.91 11.89
N PRO A 46 0.19 -12.30 13.04
CA PRO A 46 1.63 -12.53 13.19
C PRO A 46 2.15 -13.71 12.37
N GLN A 47 1.29 -14.68 12.04
CA GLN A 47 1.61 -15.83 11.20
C GLN A 47 1.37 -15.56 9.71
N ASN A 48 0.88 -14.37 9.37
CA ASN A 48 0.57 -13.94 8.01
C ASN A 48 -0.39 -14.91 7.28
N ILE A 49 -1.44 -15.37 7.98
CA ILE A 49 -2.51 -16.22 7.45
C ILE A 49 -3.20 -15.50 6.27
N PHE A 50 -3.46 -14.20 6.40
CA PHE A 50 -3.93 -13.34 5.31
C PHE A 50 -2.74 -12.83 4.47
N GLY A 51 -2.01 -13.76 3.87
CA GLY A 51 -0.70 -13.54 3.25
C GLY A 51 -0.70 -13.12 1.78
N ILE A 52 -1.81 -12.58 1.26
CA ILE A 52 -1.91 -12.20 -0.16
C ILE A 52 -0.87 -11.14 -0.56
N GLY A 53 -0.37 -10.32 0.38
CA GLY A 53 0.70 -9.36 0.15
C GLY A 53 0.27 -8.23 -0.79
N ASN A 54 -0.85 -7.57 -0.48
CA ASN A 54 -1.36 -6.40 -1.22
C ASN A 54 -0.87 -5.08 -0.59
N ASN A 55 -0.97 -3.99 -1.34
CA ASN A 55 -0.69 -2.63 -0.87
C ASN A 55 0.76 -2.48 -0.37
N VAL A 56 0.97 -1.96 0.84
CA VAL A 56 2.29 -1.74 1.45
C VAL A 56 3.02 -3.03 1.87
N PHE A 57 2.34 -4.18 1.80
CA PHE A 57 2.85 -5.50 2.18
C PHE A 57 3.37 -6.30 1.00
N ALA A 58 3.22 -5.78 -0.22
CA ALA A 58 3.71 -6.49 -1.38
C ALA A 58 5.23 -6.50 -1.40
N LYS A 59 5.81 -7.64 -1.77
CA LYS A 59 7.25 -7.75 -2.01
C LYS A 59 7.57 -6.98 -3.27
N ASN A 60 8.62 -6.17 -3.23
CA ASN A 60 9.15 -5.52 -4.42
C ASN A 60 9.48 -6.62 -5.46
N LYS A 61 9.11 -6.37 -6.72
CA LYS A 61 9.62 -7.19 -7.82
C LYS A 61 11.10 -6.87 -8.06
#